data_AF-A0A957X8B1-F1
#
_entry.id   AF-A0A957X8B1-F1
#
_cell.length_a   1.000
_cell.length_b   1.000
_cell.length_c   1.000
_cell.angle_alpha   90.00
_cell.angle_beta   90.00
_cell.angle_gamma   90.00
#
_symmetry.space_group_name_H-M   'P 1'
#
loop_
_entity.id
_entity.type
_entity.pdbx_description
1 polymer ?
#
loop_
_entity_poly.entity_id
_entity_poly.type
_entity_poly.pdbx_seq_one_letter_code
_entity_poly.pdbx_strand_id
1 'polypeptide(L)'
;MFRSLVRALRFLGLLLTIGLAFLATPTFALRPFGTLLPTDLFASYPSLLQLQRWLIEDVTRLSLLLTGWTALAFGLLAAPWPFDAIPRAPAPPTQHKPRRYRGLWRTLGLLFVFLAIAATVSMAVLQETAATPTIIHGLWLASILCLLLAAGLLTAPAPTVSPPAPYPHPTRGWGGLLLLLLLMLGFYSWQLATIPITIDDATANLGLQAAALAQGETTALFAVEPTLAQPDNLRHTFALAPTALLVWLTGDLLFSTRFMGVLMALLCGGATWLLAGELFDRRPHMLPSGILLEDNGQLPAIIATVLVLVNSAILYYSQGPIVLDAVAWGTLGCWALLRGQRTNDRLAMTLSGVLLGVAYLFHGSALAFGLTALFWWL
;
A
#
# COMPACT_ATOMS: atom_id res chain seq x y z
N MET A 1 0.95 -28.98 -25.50
CA MET A 1 -0.47 -28.89 -25.12
C MET A 1 -0.68 -28.70 -23.61
N PHE A 2 -0.04 -29.49 -22.73
CA PHE A 2 -0.19 -29.34 -21.27
C PHE A 2 0.29 -27.97 -20.73
N ARG A 3 1.43 -27.46 -21.21
CA ARG A 3 1.96 -26.14 -20.80
C ARG A 3 1.06 -24.96 -21.20
N SER A 4 0.38 -25.03 -22.35
CA SER A 4 -0.54 -23.99 -22.80
C SER A 4 -1.84 -24.01 -21.99
N LEU A 5 -2.36 -25.19 -21.63
CA LEU A 5 -3.51 -25.35 -20.74
C LEU A 5 -3.24 -24.77 -19.35
N VAL A 6 -2.08 -25.08 -18.75
CA VAL A 6 -1.68 -24.55 -17.43
C VAL A 6 -1.55 -23.02 -17.46
N ARG A 7 -1.02 -22.44 -18.55
CA ARG A 7 -0.95 -20.98 -18.71
C ARG A 7 -2.35 -20.35 -18.83
N ALA A 8 -3.25 -20.97 -19.59
CA ALA A 8 -4.63 -20.48 -19.73
C ALA A 8 -5.40 -20.54 -18.40
N LEU A 9 -5.28 -21.63 -17.65
CA LEU A 9 -5.89 -21.76 -16.31
C LEU A 9 -5.32 -20.73 -15.32
N ARG A 10 -4.00 -20.49 -15.34
CA ARG A 10 -3.39 -19.44 -14.51
C ARG A 10 -3.87 -18.05 -14.88
N PHE A 11 -3.96 -17.74 -16.17
CA PHE A 11 -4.48 -16.47 -16.65
C PHE A 11 -5.94 -16.26 -16.23
N LEU A 12 -6.78 -17.30 -16.34
CA LEU A 12 -8.17 -17.25 -15.90
C LEU A 12 -8.27 -17.09 -14.38
N GLY A 13 -7.43 -17.78 -13.62
CA GLY A 13 -7.32 -17.60 -12.17
C GLY A 13 -6.88 -16.18 -11.78
N LEU A 14 -5.93 -15.58 -12.49
CA LEU A 14 -5.51 -14.18 -12.28
C LEU A 14 -6.65 -13.20 -12.61
N LEU A 15 -7.38 -13.40 -13.71
CA LEU A 15 -8.56 -12.59 -14.03
C LEU A 15 -9.62 -12.67 -12.93
N LEU A 16 -9.88 -13.88 -12.40
CA LEU A 16 -10.82 -14.09 -11.31
C LEU A 16 -10.33 -13.41 -10.02
N THR A 17 -9.02 -13.45 -9.76
CA THR A 17 -8.37 -12.75 -8.64
C THR A 17 -8.52 -11.24 -8.75
N ILE A 18 -8.32 -10.67 -9.95
CA ILE A 18 -8.52 -9.24 -10.22
C ILE A 18 -10.00 -8.87 -10.06
N GLY A 19 -10.92 -9.71 -10.55
CA GLY A 19 -12.36 -9.50 -10.39
C GLY A 19 -12.80 -9.50 -8.92
N LEU A 20 -12.27 -10.43 -8.12
CA LEU A 20 -12.50 -10.48 -6.67
C LEU A 20 -11.90 -9.25 -5.96
N ALA A 21 -10.71 -8.80 -6.36
CA ALA A 21 -10.11 -7.58 -5.81
C ALA A 21 -10.94 -6.35 -6.16
N PHE A 22 -11.45 -6.25 -7.39
CA PHE A 22 -12.36 -5.19 -7.82
C PHE A 22 -13.67 -5.18 -7.02
N LEU A 23 -14.23 -6.35 -6.70
CA LEU A 23 -15.41 -6.47 -5.82
C LEU A 23 -15.11 -6.10 -4.36
N ALA A 24 -13.86 -6.23 -3.91
CA ALA A 24 -13.43 -5.80 -2.57
C ALA A 24 -13.27 -4.26 -2.48
N THR A 25 -12.91 -3.57 -3.56
CA THR A 25 -12.70 -2.11 -3.55
C THR A 25 -13.91 -1.29 -3.07
N PRO A 26 -15.14 -1.50 -3.58
CA PRO A 26 -16.27 -0.67 -3.20
C PRO A 26 -16.89 -1.06 -1.85
N THR A 27 -16.59 -2.27 -1.36
CA THR A 27 -16.98 -2.68 0.00
C THR A 27 -16.12 -1.98 1.05
N PHE A 28 -14.85 -1.65 0.74
CA PHE A 28 -14.06 -0.71 1.55
C PHE A 28 -14.54 0.75 1.48
N ALA A 29 -15.24 1.13 0.40
CA ALA A 29 -15.84 2.45 0.27
C ALA A 29 -17.18 2.57 1.01
N LEU A 30 -17.60 1.54 1.75
CA LEU A 30 -18.85 1.47 2.53
C LEU A 30 -20.11 1.83 1.72
N ARG A 31 -20.04 1.71 0.39
CA ARG A 31 -21.20 1.97 -0.46
C ARG A 31 -22.14 0.76 -0.36
N PRO A 32 -23.45 0.98 -0.17
CA PRO A 32 -24.39 -0.14 -0.18
C PRO A 32 -24.29 -0.88 -1.51
N PHE A 33 -24.29 -2.22 -1.47
CA PHE A 33 -24.17 -3.08 -2.65
C PHE A 33 -25.15 -2.74 -3.78
N GLY A 34 -26.30 -2.12 -3.44
CA GLY A 34 -27.29 -1.60 -4.38
C GLY A 34 -26.75 -0.55 -5.37
N THR A 35 -25.65 0.12 -5.05
CA THR A 35 -25.00 1.11 -5.93
C THR A 35 -23.99 0.50 -6.90
N LEU A 36 -23.59 -0.75 -6.69
CA LEU A 36 -22.54 -1.42 -7.46
C LEU A 36 -23.07 -2.32 -8.57
N LEU A 37 -24.16 -3.01 -8.28
CA LEU A 37 -24.77 -3.91 -9.23
C LEU A 37 -25.90 -3.17 -9.96
N PRO A 38 -26.04 -3.36 -11.29
CA PRO A 38 -27.18 -2.83 -12.03
C PRO A 38 -28.49 -3.26 -11.34
N THR A 39 -29.48 -2.37 -11.30
CA THR A 39 -30.81 -2.66 -10.75
C THR A 39 -31.44 -3.91 -11.37
N ASP A 40 -31.15 -4.16 -12.65
CA ASP A 40 -31.66 -5.30 -13.42
C ASP A 40 -31.10 -6.64 -12.91
N LEU A 41 -29.91 -6.61 -12.31
CA LEU A 41 -29.24 -7.78 -11.74
C LEU A 41 -29.92 -8.20 -10.42
N PHE A 42 -30.39 -7.23 -9.62
CA PHE A 42 -31.22 -7.50 -8.44
C PHE A 42 -32.61 -8.02 -8.79
N ALA A 43 -33.20 -7.53 -9.89
CA ALA A 43 -34.47 -8.04 -10.40
C ALA A 43 -34.36 -9.49 -10.87
N SER A 44 -33.23 -9.84 -11.51
CA SER A 44 -32.97 -11.19 -12.02
C SER A 44 -32.58 -12.20 -10.94
N TYR A 45 -31.92 -11.74 -9.87
CA TYR A 45 -31.44 -12.59 -8.77
C TYR A 45 -31.83 -12.00 -7.41
N PRO A 46 -33.06 -12.25 -6.93
CA PRO A 46 -33.55 -11.66 -5.68
C PRO A 46 -32.78 -12.12 -4.43
N SER A 47 -32.01 -13.21 -4.50
CA SER A 47 -31.07 -13.59 -3.43
C SER A 47 -29.98 -12.54 -3.19
N LEU A 48 -29.58 -11.77 -4.22
CA LEU A 48 -28.62 -10.68 -4.08
C LEU A 48 -29.15 -9.51 -3.26
N LEU A 49 -30.47 -9.37 -3.10
CA LEU A 49 -31.06 -8.37 -2.20
C LEU A 49 -30.69 -8.63 -0.74
N GLN A 50 -30.35 -9.88 -0.37
CA GLN A 50 -29.87 -10.18 0.97
C GLN A 50 -28.52 -9.51 1.26
N LEU A 51 -27.68 -9.28 0.25
CA LEU A 51 -26.40 -8.57 0.39
C LEU A 51 -26.59 -7.10 0.77
N GLN A 52 -27.75 -6.50 0.46
CA GLN A 52 -28.05 -5.13 0.89
C GLN A 52 -28.38 -5.03 2.39
N ARG A 53 -28.65 -6.17 3.05
CA ARG A 53 -28.98 -6.24 4.48
C ARG A 53 -27.77 -6.56 5.37
N TRP A 54 -26.60 -6.75 4.77
CA TRP A 54 -25.38 -7.06 5.51
C TRP A 54 -24.95 -5.84 6.33
N LEU A 55 -24.52 -6.08 7.57
CA LEU A 55 -23.96 -5.04 8.42
C LEU A 55 -22.61 -4.58 7.87
N ILE A 56 -22.23 -3.33 8.16
CA ILE A 56 -20.94 -2.76 7.76
C ILE A 56 -19.77 -3.65 8.22
N GLU A 57 -19.85 -4.22 9.41
CA GLU A 57 -18.85 -5.18 9.92
C GLU A 57 -18.73 -6.43 9.05
N ASP A 58 -19.85 -7.03 8.65
CA ASP A 58 -19.85 -8.25 7.82
C ASP A 58 -19.28 -7.97 6.43
N VAL A 59 -19.62 -6.81 5.86
CA VAL A 59 -19.04 -6.32 4.61
C VAL A 59 -17.54 -6.16 4.75
N THR A 60 -17.06 -5.51 5.82
CA THR A 60 -15.63 -5.30 6.08
C THR A 60 -14.88 -6.63 6.26
N ARG A 61 -15.46 -7.59 7.01
CA ARG A 61 -14.88 -8.94 7.19
C ARG A 61 -14.80 -9.68 5.85
N LEU A 62 -15.84 -9.60 5.03
CA LEU A 62 -15.82 -10.17 3.68
C LEU A 62 -14.73 -9.51 2.82
N SER A 63 -14.59 -8.19 2.84
CA SER A 63 -13.55 -7.47 2.09
C SER A 63 -12.15 -7.89 2.52
N LEU A 64 -11.90 -8.03 3.81
CA LEU A 64 -10.63 -8.52 4.36
C LEU A 64 -10.36 -9.96 3.92
N LEU A 65 -11.36 -10.84 4.00
CA LEU A 65 -11.25 -12.22 3.51
C LEU A 65 -10.95 -12.25 2.02
N LEU A 66 -11.73 -11.54 1.19
CA LEU A 66 -11.53 -11.45 -0.25
C LEU A 66 -10.15 -10.88 -0.58
N THR A 67 -9.65 -9.92 0.19
CA THR A 67 -8.31 -9.36 0.00
C THR A 67 -7.22 -10.37 0.39
N GLY A 68 -7.38 -11.08 1.50
CA GLY A 68 -6.47 -12.17 1.88
C GLY A 68 -6.44 -13.29 0.85
N TRP A 69 -7.62 -13.73 0.38
CA TRP A 69 -7.76 -14.73 -0.68
C TRP A 69 -7.17 -14.26 -1.99
N THR A 70 -7.38 -13.00 -2.38
CA THR A 70 -6.81 -12.48 -3.63
C THR A 70 -5.31 -12.28 -3.54
N ALA A 71 -4.77 -11.80 -2.41
CA ALA A 71 -3.33 -11.71 -2.19
C ALA A 71 -2.67 -13.09 -2.24
N LEU A 72 -3.27 -14.09 -1.58
CA LEU A 72 -2.79 -15.47 -1.57
C LEU A 72 -2.91 -16.11 -2.95
N ALA A 73 -4.07 -16.00 -3.60
CA ALA A 73 -4.29 -16.50 -4.96
C ALA A 73 -3.34 -15.83 -5.95
N PHE A 74 -3.13 -14.52 -5.84
CA PHE A 74 -2.16 -13.80 -6.67
C PHE A 74 -0.74 -14.32 -6.44
N GLY A 75 -0.30 -14.46 -5.18
CA GLY A 75 1.01 -15.03 -4.85
C GLY A 75 1.22 -16.44 -5.41
N LEU A 76 0.20 -17.29 -5.34
CA LEU A 76 0.24 -18.66 -5.88
C LEU A 76 0.15 -18.72 -7.41
N LEU A 77 -0.67 -17.87 -8.04
CA LEU A 77 -1.02 -17.92 -9.47
C LEU A 77 -0.11 -17.06 -10.35
N ALA A 78 0.49 -15.99 -9.80
CA ALA A 78 1.49 -15.18 -10.48
C ALA A 78 2.76 -15.97 -10.86
N ALA A 79 2.79 -17.25 -10.46
CA ALA A 79 3.85 -18.24 -10.58
C ALA A 79 4.95 -18.02 -9.55
N PRO A 80 5.65 -19.10 -9.10
CA PRO A 80 7.02 -18.92 -8.68
C PRO A 80 7.72 -18.31 -9.89
N TRP A 81 8.09 -17.03 -9.78
CA TRP A 81 9.18 -16.53 -10.59
C TRP A 81 10.24 -17.61 -10.56
N PRO A 82 10.77 -18.09 -11.71
CA PRO A 82 12.05 -18.71 -11.67
C PRO A 82 13.00 -17.61 -11.19
N PHE A 83 13.15 -17.50 -9.87
CA PHE A 83 14.47 -17.42 -9.30
C PHE A 83 15.13 -18.71 -9.77
N ASP A 84 15.56 -18.73 -11.04
CA ASP A 84 16.78 -19.44 -11.37
C ASP A 84 17.73 -18.93 -10.32
N ALA A 85 17.95 -19.81 -9.33
CA ALA A 85 18.69 -19.54 -8.13
C ALA A 85 19.90 -18.79 -8.64
N ILE A 86 20.02 -17.52 -8.24
CA ILE A 86 21.18 -16.69 -8.62
C ILE A 86 22.34 -17.65 -8.49
N PRO A 87 23.05 -18.04 -9.57
CA PRO A 87 24.16 -18.94 -9.44
C PRO A 87 25.07 -18.20 -8.48
N ARG A 88 25.07 -18.65 -7.21
CA ARG A 88 25.85 -18.00 -6.17
C ARG A 88 27.24 -18.12 -6.72
N ALA A 89 27.81 -16.99 -7.15
CA ALA A 89 29.20 -16.95 -7.54
C ALA A 89 29.94 -17.71 -6.43
N PRO A 90 30.73 -18.75 -6.78
CA PRO A 90 31.36 -19.59 -5.78
C PRO A 90 32.03 -18.67 -4.78
N ALA A 91 31.62 -18.80 -3.52
CA ALA A 91 32.04 -17.87 -2.48
C ALA A 91 33.56 -17.77 -2.54
N PRO A 92 34.15 -16.56 -2.69
CA PRO A 92 35.59 -16.44 -2.66
C PRO A 92 36.09 -17.05 -1.35
N PRO A 93 37.22 -17.77 -1.36
CA PRO A 93 37.76 -18.42 -0.17
C PRO A 93 37.83 -17.38 0.94
N THR A 94 37.00 -17.59 1.96
CA THR A 94 36.73 -16.60 3.00
C THR A 94 37.99 -16.28 3.78
N GLN A 95 38.58 -15.11 3.54
CA GLN A 95 39.54 -14.53 4.48
C GLN A 95 38.81 -14.34 5.83
N HIS A 96 39.20 -15.16 6.80
CA HIS A 96 38.66 -15.14 8.15
C HIS A 96 38.99 -13.79 8.82
N LYS A 97 37.98 -12.93 8.95
CA LYS A 97 37.95 -11.84 9.94
C LYS A 97 36.93 -12.16 11.04
N PRO A 98 37.17 -11.74 12.30
CA PRO A 98 36.76 -12.49 13.47
C PRO A 98 35.25 -12.53 13.67
N ARG A 99 34.76 -13.75 13.85
CA ARG A 99 33.37 -14.22 13.92
C ARG A 99 32.62 -13.81 15.21
N ARG A 100 33.30 -13.13 16.15
CA ARG A 100 32.86 -13.06 17.56
C ARG A 100 31.72 -12.08 17.83
N TYR A 101 31.67 -10.95 17.12
CA TYR A 101 30.61 -9.95 17.32
C TYR A 101 29.38 -10.15 16.42
N ARG A 102 29.50 -10.96 15.35
CA ARG A 102 28.40 -11.18 14.40
C ARG A 102 27.22 -11.93 15.02
N GLY A 103 27.49 -12.81 16.00
CA GLY A 103 26.45 -13.49 16.78
C GLY A 103 25.68 -12.49 17.65
N LEU A 104 26.41 -11.65 18.40
CA LEU A 104 25.85 -10.62 19.28
C LEU A 104 24.97 -9.61 18.52
N TRP A 105 25.45 -9.07 17.40
CA TRP A 105 24.69 -8.11 16.60
C TRP A 105 23.44 -8.74 15.97
N ARG A 106 23.52 -10.02 15.59
CA ARG A 106 22.37 -10.77 15.08
C ARG A 106 21.33 -11.04 16.16
N THR A 107 21.76 -11.41 17.37
CA THR A 107 20.85 -11.59 18.51
C THR A 107 20.21 -10.28 18.93
N LEU A 108 20.97 -9.17 18.95
CA LEU A 108 20.44 -7.84 19.24
C LEU A 108 19.45 -7.38 18.17
N GLY A 109 19.76 -7.58 16.88
CA GLY A 109 18.85 -7.26 15.79
C GLY A 109 17.54 -8.06 15.86
N LEU A 110 17.59 -9.36 16.14
CA LEU A 110 16.39 -10.20 16.33
C LEU A 110 15.58 -9.78 17.55
N LEU A 111 16.25 -9.40 18.65
CA LEU A 111 15.60 -8.85 19.84
C LEU A 111 14.82 -7.57 19.49
N PHE A 112 15.42 -6.66 18.72
CA PHE A 112 14.74 -5.43 18.29
C PHE A 112 13.56 -5.70 17.35
N VAL A 113 13.65 -6.69 16.45
CA VAL A 113 12.49 -7.12 15.64
C VAL A 113 11.37 -7.65 16.53
N PHE A 114 11.70 -8.51 17.50
CA PHE A 114 10.73 -9.05 18.45
C PHE A 114 10.07 -7.94 19.27
N LEU A 115 10.84 -6.97 19.77
CA LEU A 115 10.33 -5.82 20.50
C LEU A 115 9.41 -4.95 19.63
N ALA A 116 9.74 -4.77 18.34
CA ALA A 116 8.87 -4.05 17.41
C ALA A 116 7.53 -4.77 17.20
N ILE A 117 7.54 -6.09 16.96
CA ILE A 117 6.32 -6.89 16.82
C ILE A 117 5.49 -6.84 18.11
N ALA A 118 6.12 -7.04 19.27
CA ALA A 118 5.45 -6.99 20.56
C ALA A 118 4.82 -5.61 20.82
N ALA A 119 5.50 -4.52 20.45
CA ALA A 119 4.97 -3.17 20.55
C ALA A 119 3.77 -2.95 19.62
N THR A 120 3.82 -3.42 18.37
CA THR A 120 2.69 -3.30 17.42
C THR A 120 1.47 -4.11 17.89
N VAL A 121 1.67 -5.33 18.39
CA VAL A 121 0.59 -6.15 18.96
C VAL A 121 0.02 -5.48 20.22
N SER A 122 0.88 -4.95 21.08
CA SER A 122 0.46 -4.22 22.29
C SER A 122 -0.34 -2.96 21.92
N MET A 123 0.02 -2.25 20.86
CA MET A 123 -0.77 -1.12 20.36
C MET A 123 -2.18 -1.54 19.93
N ALA A 124 -2.31 -2.64 19.17
CA ALA A 124 -3.61 -3.13 18.72
C ALA A 124 -4.52 -3.49 19.91
N VAL A 125 -3.97 -4.16 20.92
CA VAL A 125 -4.71 -4.48 22.17
C VAL A 125 -5.04 -3.24 22.97
N LEU A 126 -4.09 -2.30 23.10
CA LEU A 126 -4.28 -1.08 23.88
C LEU A 126 -5.30 -0.12 23.24
N GLN A 127 -5.41 -0.13 21.90
CA GLN A 127 -6.44 0.59 21.16
C GLN A 127 -7.86 0.14 21.55
N GLU A 128 -8.06 -1.16 21.81
CA GLU A 128 -9.37 -1.69 22.25
C GLU A 128 -9.70 -1.31 23.71
N THR A 129 -8.68 -1.09 24.54
CA THR A 129 -8.86 -0.83 25.99
C THR A 129 -8.99 0.65 26.37
N ALA A 130 -9.17 1.56 25.39
CA ALA A 130 -9.19 3.01 25.62
C ALA A 130 -7.97 3.52 26.40
N ALA A 131 -6.80 2.90 26.19
CA ALA A 131 -5.56 3.32 26.81
C ALA A 131 -5.20 4.76 26.42
N THR A 132 -4.44 5.44 27.29
CA THR A 132 -4.04 6.83 27.02
C THR A 132 -3.25 6.92 25.70
N PRO A 133 -3.57 7.88 24.82
CA PRO A 133 -2.96 8.00 23.50
C PRO A 133 -1.43 8.12 23.58
N THR A 134 -0.89 8.69 24.67
CA THR A 134 0.55 8.78 24.97
C THR A 134 1.29 7.44 25.03
N ILE A 135 0.66 6.40 25.57
CA ILE A 135 1.28 5.06 25.64
C ILE A 135 1.34 4.43 24.24
N ILE A 136 0.26 4.60 23.46
CA ILE A 136 0.18 4.16 22.06
C ILE A 136 1.25 4.91 21.23
N HIS A 137 1.47 6.21 21.47
CA HIS A 137 2.53 7.00 20.83
C HIS A 137 3.93 6.45 21.14
N GLY A 138 4.22 6.20 22.42
CA GLY A 138 5.50 5.68 22.87
C GLY A 138 5.81 4.33 22.24
N LEU A 139 4.82 3.45 22.18
CA LEU A 139 4.97 2.11 21.57
C LEU A 139 5.19 2.18 20.06
N TRP A 140 4.47 3.04 19.34
CA TRP A 140 4.66 3.20 17.90
C TRP A 140 6.07 3.69 17.57
N LEU A 141 6.49 4.79 18.21
CA LEU A 141 7.79 5.40 17.96
C LEU A 141 8.92 4.46 18.39
N ALA A 142 8.76 3.76 19.53
CA ALA A 142 9.67 2.72 19.96
C ALA A 142 9.75 1.56 18.94
N SER A 143 8.63 1.14 18.35
CA SER A 143 8.61 0.07 17.33
C SER A 143 9.39 0.47 16.06
N ILE A 144 9.25 1.72 15.61
CA ILE A 144 10.00 2.26 14.47
C ILE A 144 11.49 2.34 14.80
N LEU A 145 11.85 2.90 15.95
CA LEU A 145 13.24 2.97 16.38
C LEU A 145 13.86 1.57 16.49
N CYS A 146 13.13 0.61 17.06
CA CYS A 146 13.57 -0.79 17.12
C CYS A 146 13.76 -1.38 15.72
N LEU A 147 12.85 -1.13 14.77
CA LEU A 147 13.01 -1.59 13.39
C LEU A 147 14.23 -0.97 12.69
N LEU A 148 14.46 0.33 12.87
CA LEU A 148 15.62 1.03 12.30
C LEU A 148 16.94 0.54 12.91
N LEU A 149 16.97 0.34 14.24
CA LEU A 149 18.11 -0.24 14.94
C LEU A 149 18.35 -1.68 14.48
N ALA A 150 17.30 -2.50 14.38
CA ALA A 150 17.39 -3.84 13.81
C ALA A 150 17.94 -3.81 12.38
N ALA A 151 17.56 -2.83 11.56
CA ALA A 151 18.12 -2.63 10.21
C ALA A 151 19.64 -2.46 10.27
N GLY A 152 20.10 -1.51 11.10
CA GLY A 152 21.51 -1.14 11.24
C GLY A 152 22.37 -2.26 11.83
N LEU A 153 21.84 -3.00 12.80
CA LEU A 153 22.52 -4.17 13.39
C LEU A 153 22.44 -5.40 12.48
N LEU A 154 21.33 -5.49 11.74
CA LEU A 154 21.03 -6.33 10.59
C LEU A 154 22.13 -6.28 9.54
N THR A 155 22.53 -5.06 9.17
CA THR A 155 23.52 -4.73 8.14
C THR A 155 24.92 -5.18 8.49
N ALA A 156 25.19 -6.49 8.38
CA ALA A 156 26.56 -6.95 8.18
C ALA A 156 27.08 -6.32 6.87
N PRO A 157 28.32 -5.78 6.83
CA PRO A 157 28.93 -5.39 5.57
C PRO A 157 28.90 -6.61 4.66
N ALA A 158 28.22 -6.47 3.53
CA ALA A 158 28.24 -7.52 2.52
C ALA A 158 29.71 -7.77 2.19
N PRO A 159 30.19 -9.04 2.19
CA PRO A 159 31.48 -9.31 1.59
C PRO A 159 31.46 -8.71 0.19
N THR A 160 32.54 -8.05 -0.22
CA THR A 160 32.77 -7.51 -1.56
C THR A 160 32.75 -8.66 -2.57
N VAL A 161 31.56 -9.17 -2.84
CA VAL A 161 31.24 -10.02 -3.96
C VAL A 161 31.15 -9.07 -5.14
N SER A 162 31.82 -9.42 -6.24
CA SER A 162 31.74 -8.71 -7.52
C SER A 162 30.30 -8.21 -7.75
N PRO A 163 30.13 -6.97 -8.23
CA PRO A 163 28.80 -6.38 -8.34
C PRO A 163 27.90 -7.38 -9.08
N PRO A 164 26.72 -7.73 -8.52
CA PRO A 164 25.73 -8.47 -9.30
C PRO A 164 25.58 -7.71 -10.62
N ALA A 165 25.42 -8.44 -11.73
CA ALA A 165 25.17 -7.85 -13.05
C ALA A 165 24.22 -6.65 -12.89
N PRO A 166 24.54 -5.48 -13.48
CA PRO A 166 23.87 -4.23 -13.16
C PRO A 166 22.37 -4.46 -13.21
N TYR A 167 21.73 -4.36 -12.05
CA TYR A 167 20.30 -4.47 -11.93
C TYR A 167 19.74 -3.39 -12.87
N PRO A 168 18.94 -3.74 -13.89
CA PRO A 168 18.41 -2.73 -14.79
C PRO A 168 17.70 -1.70 -13.94
N HIS A 169 18.21 -0.47 -13.95
CA HIS A 169 17.63 0.57 -13.12
C HIS A 169 16.21 0.85 -13.63
N PRO A 170 15.20 0.98 -12.75
CA PRO A 170 13.86 1.41 -13.13
C PRO A 170 13.81 2.85 -13.68
N THR A 171 14.97 3.49 -13.95
CA THR A 171 15.09 4.83 -14.50
C THR A 171 14.57 4.93 -15.94
N ARG A 172 14.64 3.84 -16.71
CA ARG A 172 13.93 3.73 -18.00
C ARG A 172 12.43 3.61 -17.69
N GLY A 173 11.68 4.70 -17.85
CA GLY A 173 10.23 4.72 -17.63
C GLY A 173 9.71 5.93 -16.85
N TRP A 174 10.61 6.67 -16.16
CA TRP A 174 10.24 7.86 -15.40
C TRP A 174 9.66 8.97 -16.26
N GLY A 175 10.12 9.12 -17.51
CA GLY A 175 9.53 10.08 -18.45
C GLY A 175 8.06 9.76 -18.75
N GLY A 176 7.71 8.48 -18.92
CA GLY A 176 6.34 8.04 -19.14
C GLY A 176 5.47 8.21 -17.89
N LEU A 177 6.00 7.86 -16.71
CA LEU A 177 5.32 8.11 -15.44
C LEU A 177 5.08 9.60 -15.23
N LEU A 178 6.11 10.44 -15.40
CA LEU A 178 6.03 11.87 -15.18
C LEU A 178 5.03 12.51 -16.15
N LEU A 179 5.05 12.10 -17.42
CA LEU A 179 4.04 12.53 -18.39
C LEU A 179 2.62 12.13 -17.94
N LEU A 180 2.43 10.88 -17.49
CA LEU A 180 1.14 10.39 -17.01
C LEU A 180 0.66 11.15 -15.76
N LEU A 181 1.54 11.37 -14.79
CA LEU A 181 1.24 12.13 -13.59
C LEU A 181 0.93 13.60 -13.92
N LEU A 182 1.64 14.22 -14.87
CA LEU A 182 1.32 15.57 -15.34
C LEU A 182 -0.03 15.63 -16.07
N LEU A 183 -0.34 14.65 -16.92
CA LEU A 183 -1.63 14.55 -17.59
C LEU A 183 -2.77 14.43 -16.59
N MET A 184 -2.60 13.57 -15.57
CA MET A 184 -3.58 13.40 -14.52
C MET A 184 -3.67 14.61 -13.61
N LEU A 185 -2.56 15.25 -13.25
CA LEU A 185 -2.56 16.52 -12.54
C LEU A 185 -3.32 17.60 -13.33
N GLY A 186 -3.11 17.68 -14.64
CA GLY A 186 -3.87 18.57 -15.53
C GLY A 186 -5.37 18.29 -15.46
N PHE A 187 -5.76 17.02 -15.60
CA PHE A 187 -7.16 16.58 -15.51
C PHE A 187 -7.78 16.92 -14.15
N TYR A 188 -7.09 16.59 -13.05
CA TYR A 188 -7.51 16.91 -11.69
C TYR A 188 -7.55 18.42 -11.43
N SER A 189 -6.63 19.20 -12.01
CA SER A 189 -6.59 20.66 -11.83
C SER A 189 -7.73 21.38 -12.55
N TRP A 190 -8.11 20.91 -13.74
CA TRP A 190 -9.32 21.38 -14.42
C TRP A 190 -10.55 21.16 -13.52
N GLN A 191 -10.59 19.99 -12.89
CA GLN A 191 -11.62 19.56 -11.97
C GLN A 191 -11.62 20.31 -10.62
N LEU A 192 -10.47 20.85 -10.20
CA LEU A 192 -10.39 21.74 -9.03
C LEU A 192 -11.05 23.10 -9.31
N ALA A 193 -10.95 23.60 -10.55
CA ALA A 193 -11.54 24.87 -10.95
C ALA A 193 -13.07 24.84 -11.03
N THR A 194 -13.67 23.66 -11.15
CA THR A 194 -15.13 23.48 -11.10
C THR A 194 -15.58 23.34 -9.65
N ILE A 195 -16.37 24.31 -9.18
CA ILE A 195 -17.05 24.21 -7.88
C ILE A 195 -18.09 23.09 -8.00
N PRO A 196 -18.01 22.04 -7.16
CA PRO A 196 -18.98 20.97 -7.21
C PRO A 196 -20.33 21.50 -6.71
N ILE A 197 -21.41 21.13 -7.39
CA ILE A 197 -22.78 21.56 -7.03
C ILE A 197 -23.17 21.00 -5.65
N THR A 198 -22.60 19.86 -5.26
CA THR A 198 -22.78 19.22 -3.96
C THR A 198 -21.43 18.73 -3.43
N ILE A 199 -21.21 18.91 -2.13
CA ILE A 199 -20.06 18.36 -1.41
C ILE A 199 -20.60 17.20 -0.58
N ASP A 200 -19.99 16.03 -0.72
CA ASP A 200 -20.35 14.86 0.08
C ASP A 200 -20.03 15.08 1.57
N ASP A 201 -20.91 14.60 2.45
CA ASP A 201 -20.83 14.83 3.91
C ASP A 201 -19.50 14.34 4.48
N ALA A 202 -18.95 13.24 3.94
CA ALA A 202 -17.68 12.69 4.40
C ALA A 202 -16.51 13.64 4.09
N THR A 203 -16.57 14.34 2.96
CA THR A 203 -15.58 15.33 2.53
C THR A 203 -15.66 16.61 3.34
N ALA A 204 -16.89 17.09 3.57
CA ALA A 204 -17.14 18.26 4.40
C ALA A 204 -16.62 18.03 5.83
N ASN A 205 -16.94 16.87 6.42
CA ASN A 205 -16.48 16.50 7.75
C ASN A 205 -14.95 16.38 7.82
N LEU A 206 -14.32 15.80 6.80
CA LEU A 206 -12.86 15.78 6.67
C LEU A 206 -12.24 17.18 6.75
N GLY A 207 -12.82 18.14 6.03
CA GLY A 207 -12.38 19.53 6.03
C GLY A 207 -12.57 20.22 7.37
N LEU A 208 -13.74 20.03 8.01
CA LEU A 208 -14.03 20.60 9.33
C LEU A 208 -13.11 20.04 10.42
N GLN A 209 -12.86 18.73 10.42
CA GLN A 209 -11.93 18.11 11.38
C GLN A 209 -10.49 18.56 11.14
N ALA A 210 -10.07 18.71 9.88
CA ALA A 210 -8.76 19.26 9.56
C ALA A 210 -8.63 20.73 9.99
N ALA A 211 -9.72 21.51 9.89
CA ALA A 211 -9.78 22.89 10.39
C ALA A 211 -9.60 22.95 11.91
N ALA A 212 -10.35 22.12 12.65
CA ALA A 212 -10.27 22.03 14.10
C ALA A 212 -8.84 21.68 14.55
N LEU A 213 -8.18 20.74 13.87
CA LEU A 213 -6.78 20.40 14.11
C LEU A 213 -5.84 21.57 13.78
N ALA A 214 -6.06 22.26 12.67
CA ALA A 214 -5.26 23.43 12.27
C ALA A 214 -5.40 24.61 13.24
N GLN A 215 -6.57 24.76 13.87
CA GLN A 215 -6.87 25.78 14.87
C GLN A 215 -6.43 25.41 16.29
N GLY A 216 -5.97 24.17 16.49
CA GLY A 216 -5.52 23.67 17.79
C GLY A 216 -6.65 23.29 18.75
N GLU A 217 -7.88 23.14 18.24
CA GLU A 217 -9.03 22.66 19.04
C GLU A 217 -8.84 21.19 19.43
N THR A 218 -8.20 20.40 18.56
CA THR A 218 -7.77 19.04 18.85
C THR A 218 -6.24 18.98 18.97
N THR A 219 -5.75 18.50 20.11
CA THR A 219 -4.30 18.40 20.38
C THR A 219 -3.80 16.95 20.37
N ALA A 220 -4.71 15.98 20.38
CA ALA A 220 -4.39 14.56 20.42
C ALA A 220 -4.19 14.00 18.99
N LEU A 221 -3.02 14.25 18.41
CA LEU A 221 -2.70 13.95 17.01
C LEU A 221 -2.81 12.45 16.64
N PHE A 222 -2.80 11.51 17.58
CA PHE A 222 -3.07 10.08 17.29
C PHE A 222 -4.23 9.50 18.12
N ALA A 223 -5.11 10.37 18.66
CA ALA A 223 -6.38 9.89 19.14
C ALA A 223 -7.15 9.22 18.00
N VAL A 224 -7.92 8.20 18.37
CA VAL A 224 -8.92 7.64 17.49
C VAL A 224 -10.17 8.46 17.70
N GLU A 225 -10.56 9.22 16.69
CA GLU A 225 -11.80 10.00 16.73
C GLU A 225 -12.83 9.36 15.80
N PRO A 226 -14.09 9.25 16.24
CA PRO A 226 -15.17 8.86 15.34
C PRO A 226 -15.32 9.91 14.24
N THR A 227 -15.47 9.48 12.98
CA THR A 227 -15.88 10.42 11.93
C THR A 227 -17.30 10.92 12.18
N LEU A 228 -17.51 12.24 12.08
CA LEU A 228 -18.83 12.86 12.32
C LEU A 228 -19.93 12.30 11.40
N ALA A 229 -19.59 11.91 10.16
CA ALA A 229 -20.51 11.25 9.22
C ALA A 229 -20.77 9.78 9.54
N GLN A 230 -19.85 9.10 10.22
CA GLN A 230 -19.88 7.66 10.48
C GLN A 230 -19.22 7.38 11.83
N PRO A 231 -20.00 7.39 12.94
CA PRO A 231 -19.45 7.27 14.28
C PRO A 231 -18.76 5.93 14.55
N ASP A 232 -19.12 4.88 13.80
CA ASP A 232 -18.50 3.55 13.87
C ASP A 232 -17.17 3.47 13.09
N ASN A 233 -16.86 4.48 12.28
CA ASN A 233 -15.65 4.50 11.48
C ASN A 233 -14.56 5.28 12.24
N LEU A 234 -13.72 4.49 12.90
CA LEU A 234 -12.63 4.96 13.75
C LEU A 234 -11.44 5.37 12.89
N ARG A 235 -11.06 6.65 12.96
CA ARG A 235 -9.92 7.18 12.23
C ARG A 235 -8.95 7.86 13.18
N HIS A 236 -7.66 7.71 12.91
CA HIS A 236 -6.67 8.47 13.67
C HIS A 236 -6.63 9.93 13.20
N THR A 237 -6.57 10.86 14.15
CA THR A 237 -6.38 12.29 13.88
C THR A 237 -5.10 12.58 13.07
N PHE A 238 -4.12 11.66 13.09
CA PHE A 238 -2.87 11.78 12.32
C PHE A 238 -3.13 11.82 10.82
N ALA A 239 -4.17 11.11 10.38
CA ALA A 239 -4.59 11.12 8.98
C ALA A 239 -5.07 12.51 8.52
N LEU A 240 -5.45 13.40 9.44
CA LEU A 240 -5.85 14.77 9.13
C LEU A 240 -4.66 15.72 9.02
N ALA A 241 -3.50 15.36 9.56
CA ALA A 241 -2.37 16.29 9.70
C ALA A 241 -1.91 16.90 8.37
N PRO A 242 -1.78 16.16 7.25
CA PRO A 242 -1.41 16.75 5.96
C PRO A 242 -2.45 17.77 5.46
N THR A 243 -3.74 17.44 5.59
CA THR A 243 -4.84 18.33 5.21
C THR A 243 -4.90 19.56 6.12
N ALA A 244 -4.72 19.38 7.44
CA ALA A 244 -4.71 20.46 8.42
C ALA A 244 -3.54 21.43 8.16
N LEU A 245 -2.37 20.92 7.78
CA LEU A 245 -1.23 21.74 7.37
C LEU A 245 -1.58 22.60 6.14
N LEU A 246 -2.25 22.02 5.13
CA LEU A 246 -2.70 22.77 3.96
C LEU A 246 -3.77 23.81 4.31
N VAL A 247 -4.71 23.47 5.20
CA VAL A 247 -5.72 24.42 5.70
C VAL A 247 -5.05 25.58 6.41
N TRP A 248 -4.07 25.29 7.27
CA TRP A 248 -3.30 26.31 7.97
C TRP A 248 -2.52 27.22 7.00
N LEU A 249 -1.96 26.66 5.93
CA LEU A 249 -1.20 27.41 4.92
C LEU A 249 -2.08 28.26 3.99
N THR A 250 -3.25 27.76 3.61
CA THR A 250 -4.08 28.37 2.56
C THR A 250 -5.28 29.14 3.09
N GLY A 251 -5.75 28.81 4.29
CA GLY A 251 -6.99 29.33 4.86
C GLY A 251 -8.27 28.81 4.19
N ASP A 252 -8.18 27.94 3.18
CA ASP A 252 -9.32 27.43 2.41
C ASP A 252 -9.51 25.92 2.64
N LEU A 253 -10.62 25.56 3.28
CA LEU A 253 -10.98 24.18 3.62
C LEU A 253 -11.25 23.33 2.38
N LEU A 254 -12.00 23.87 1.42
CA LEU A 254 -12.43 23.15 0.24
C LEU A 254 -11.25 22.94 -0.71
N PHE A 255 -10.42 23.96 -0.89
CA PHE A 255 -9.21 23.84 -1.67
C PHE A 255 -8.26 22.82 -1.05
N SER A 256 -7.98 22.94 0.26
CA SER A 256 -7.01 22.08 0.95
C SER A 256 -7.39 20.60 0.91
N THR A 257 -8.66 20.28 1.18
CA THR A 257 -9.17 18.89 1.14
C THR A 257 -9.09 18.28 -0.25
N ARG A 258 -9.51 19.03 -1.28
CA ARG A 258 -9.44 18.55 -2.66
C ARG A 258 -8.01 18.42 -3.16
N PHE A 259 -7.15 19.41 -2.88
CA PHE A 259 -5.74 19.37 -3.25
C PHE A 259 -5.03 18.17 -2.60
N MET A 260 -5.33 17.89 -1.34
CA MET A 260 -4.79 16.71 -0.65
C MET A 260 -5.23 15.40 -1.32
N GLY A 261 -6.50 15.31 -1.72
CA GLY A 261 -7.02 14.16 -2.49
C GLY A 261 -6.29 13.96 -3.82
N VAL A 262 -6.00 15.05 -4.54
CA VAL A 262 -5.19 15.00 -5.78
C VAL A 262 -3.78 14.51 -5.49
N LEU A 263 -3.13 15.05 -4.45
CA LEU A 263 -1.78 14.65 -4.06
C LEU A 263 -1.72 13.16 -3.71
N MET A 264 -2.69 12.66 -2.95
CA MET A 264 -2.79 11.24 -2.61
C MET A 264 -3.08 10.37 -3.84
N ALA A 265 -3.90 10.83 -4.79
CA ALA A 265 -4.13 10.12 -6.05
C ALA A 265 -2.86 9.98 -6.88
N LEU A 266 -2.07 11.06 -6.98
CA LEU A 266 -0.78 11.03 -7.65
C LEU A 266 0.22 10.12 -6.91
N LEU A 267 0.24 10.17 -5.57
CA LEU A 267 1.08 9.29 -4.76
C LEU A 267 0.70 7.82 -4.95
N CYS A 268 -0.60 7.51 -4.95
CA CYS A 268 -1.13 6.17 -5.18
C CYS A 268 -0.77 5.65 -6.58
N GLY A 269 -0.92 6.50 -7.61
CA GLY A 269 -0.48 6.18 -8.97
C GLY A 269 1.03 5.92 -9.05
N GLY A 270 1.85 6.79 -8.45
CA GLY A 270 3.29 6.61 -8.37
C GLY A 270 3.70 5.34 -7.62
N ALA A 271 3.05 5.06 -6.49
CA ALA A 271 3.26 3.85 -5.69
C ALA A 271 2.92 2.58 -6.48
N THR A 272 1.79 2.61 -7.19
CA THR A 272 1.36 1.52 -8.07
C THR A 272 2.34 1.30 -9.20
N TRP A 273 2.82 2.37 -9.84
CA TRP A 273 3.83 2.27 -10.89
C TRP A 273 5.12 1.66 -10.38
N LEU A 274 5.61 2.10 -9.21
CA LEU A 274 6.81 1.57 -8.58
C LEU A 274 6.64 0.08 -8.24
N LEU A 275 5.52 -0.28 -7.61
CA LEU A 275 5.22 -1.65 -7.24
C LEU A 275 5.08 -2.55 -8.46
N ALA A 276 4.30 -2.13 -9.46
CA ALA A 276 4.07 -2.89 -10.68
C ALA A 276 5.34 -2.96 -11.54
N GLY A 277 6.13 -1.90 -11.58
CA GLY A 277 7.43 -1.87 -12.22
C GLY A 277 8.35 -2.92 -11.62
N GLU A 278 8.46 -2.98 -10.29
CA GLU A 278 9.19 -4.07 -9.66
C GLU A 278 8.52 -5.41 -9.94
N LEU A 279 7.23 -5.56 -9.69
CA LEU A 279 6.54 -6.83 -9.87
C LEU A 279 6.81 -7.39 -11.27
N PHE A 280 6.56 -6.62 -12.34
CA PHE A 280 6.68 -7.10 -13.71
C PHE A 280 8.09 -7.04 -14.30
N ASP A 281 9.09 -6.49 -13.60
CA ASP A 281 10.47 -6.47 -14.08
C ASP A 281 11.01 -7.90 -14.25
N ARG A 282 11.51 -8.20 -15.45
CA ARG A 282 12.06 -9.52 -15.81
C ARG A 282 13.56 -9.39 -15.98
N ARG A 283 14.29 -10.37 -15.46
CA ARG A 283 15.73 -10.49 -15.76
C ARG A 283 15.93 -10.54 -17.27
N PRO A 284 16.97 -9.88 -17.80
CA PRO A 284 17.26 -9.95 -19.22
C PRO A 284 17.61 -11.39 -19.61
N HIS A 285 16.99 -11.90 -20.68
CA HIS A 285 17.24 -13.25 -21.20
C HIS A 285 17.81 -13.16 -22.62
N MET A 286 18.87 -13.94 -22.87
CA MET A 286 19.41 -14.10 -24.22
C MET A 286 18.52 -15.07 -25.01
N LEU A 287 17.94 -14.59 -26.11
CA LEU A 287 17.24 -15.44 -27.05
C LEU A 287 18.22 -16.37 -27.77
N PRO A 288 17.77 -17.51 -28.32
CA PRO A 288 18.59 -18.38 -29.16
C PRO A 288 19.21 -17.66 -30.38
N SER A 289 18.66 -16.51 -30.76
CA SER A 289 19.17 -15.62 -31.81
C SER A 289 20.35 -14.74 -31.38
N GLY A 290 20.78 -14.79 -30.11
CA GLY A 290 21.81 -13.91 -29.56
C GLY A 290 21.34 -12.49 -29.22
N ILE A 291 20.05 -12.19 -29.39
CA ILE A 291 19.45 -10.92 -29.02
C ILE A 291 19.12 -10.93 -27.53
N LEU A 292 19.55 -9.91 -26.80
CA LEU A 292 19.18 -9.69 -25.41
C LEU A 292 17.74 -9.14 -25.36
N LEU A 293 16.81 -9.92 -24.80
CA LEU A 293 15.46 -9.45 -24.54
C LEU A 293 15.40 -8.83 -23.14
N GLU A 294 15.38 -7.50 -23.09
CA GLU A 294 15.09 -6.72 -21.88
C GLU A 294 13.58 -6.46 -21.82
N ASP A 295 12.89 -7.09 -20.86
CA ASP A 295 11.47 -6.83 -20.57
C ASP A 295 11.36 -6.24 -19.17
N ASN A 296 11.39 -4.92 -19.10
CA ASN A 296 11.41 -4.16 -17.85
C ASN A 296 10.01 -4.01 -17.22
N GLY A 297 9.00 -4.76 -17.69
CA GLY A 297 7.64 -4.70 -17.12
C GLY A 297 6.92 -3.36 -17.26
N GLN A 298 7.41 -2.44 -18.10
CA GLN A 298 6.90 -1.06 -18.18
C GLN A 298 5.45 -0.98 -18.64
N LEU A 299 5.09 -1.73 -19.68
CA LEU A 299 3.73 -1.71 -20.23
C LEU A 299 2.67 -2.14 -19.20
N PRO A 300 2.80 -3.30 -18.51
CA PRO A 300 1.85 -3.66 -17.47
C PRO A 300 1.89 -2.70 -16.28
N ALA A 301 3.04 -2.10 -15.94
CA ALA A 301 3.12 -1.07 -14.90
C ALA A 301 2.34 0.21 -15.29
N ILE A 302 2.45 0.67 -16.53
CA ILE A 302 1.68 1.82 -17.05
C ILE A 302 0.19 1.49 -17.04
N ILE A 303 -0.21 0.30 -17.51
CA ILE A 303 -1.62 -0.12 -17.51
C ILE A 303 -2.18 -0.13 -16.08
N ALA A 304 -1.48 -0.74 -15.12
CA ALA A 304 -1.90 -0.75 -13.73
C ALA A 304 -2.03 0.67 -13.15
N THR A 305 -1.07 1.54 -13.46
CA THR A 305 -1.07 2.93 -13.02
C THR A 305 -2.24 3.72 -13.61
N VAL A 306 -2.51 3.57 -14.92
CA VAL A 306 -3.64 4.20 -15.60
C VAL A 306 -4.96 3.73 -14.99
N LEU A 307 -5.11 2.42 -14.75
CA LEU A 307 -6.31 1.88 -14.12
C LEU A 307 -6.54 2.46 -12.72
N VAL A 308 -5.49 2.57 -11.89
CA VAL A 308 -5.58 3.18 -10.56
C VAL A 308 -5.91 4.68 -10.64
N LEU A 309 -5.26 5.43 -11.53
CA LEU A 309 -5.49 6.87 -11.67
C LEU A 309 -6.88 7.17 -12.24
N VAL A 310 -7.35 6.42 -13.24
CA VAL A 310 -8.70 6.56 -13.80
C VAL A 310 -9.75 6.15 -12.78
N ASN A 311 -9.56 5.05 -12.08
CA ASN A 311 -10.47 4.64 -11.00
C ASN A 311 -10.54 5.70 -9.90
N SER A 312 -9.38 6.26 -9.52
CA SER A 312 -9.33 7.33 -8.52
C SER A 312 -10.05 8.59 -9.01
N ALA A 313 -9.87 8.95 -10.28
CA ALA A 313 -10.54 10.09 -10.90
C ALA A 313 -12.05 9.90 -11.02
N ILE A 314 -12.53 8.70 -11.34
CA ILE A 314 -13.97 8.41 -11.46
C ILE A 314 -14.62 8.35 -10.07
N LEU A 315 -14.02 7.65 -9.12
CA LEU A 315 -14.64 7.38 -7.82
C LEU A 315 -14.55 8.55 -6.85
N TYR A 316 -13.46 9.33 -6.90
CA TYR A 316 -13.16 10.36 -5.91
C TYR A 316 -13.20 11.79 -6.45
N TYR A 317 -13.62 11.99 -7.70
CA TYR A 317 -13.94 13.33 -8.19
C TYR A 317 -15.08 13.91 -7.35
N SER A 318 -14.76 14.93 -6.54
CA SER A 318 -15.59 15.59 -5.51
C SER A 318 -15.66 14.96 -4.12
N GLN A 319 -15.08 13.77 -3.91
CA GLN A 319 -15.10 13.08 -2.61
C GLN A 319 -13.69 13.05 -2.01
N GLY A 320 -13.55 13.54 -0.78
CA GLY A 320 -12.32 13.40 0.02
C GLY A 320 -12.01 11.92 0.15
N PRO A 321 -10.87 11.43 -0.35
CA PRO A 321 -10.70 10.00 -0.50
C PRO A 321 -10.16 9.44 0.82
N ILE A 322 -11.05 9.21 1.78
CA ILE A 322 -10.77 8.82 3.18
C ILE A 322 -9.84 7.59 3.30
N VAL A 323 -9.71 6.80 2.23
CA VAL A 323 -8.93 5.55 2.20
C VAL A 323 -7.71 5.63 1.26
N LEU A 324 -7.59 6.66 0.40
CA LEU A 324 -6.51 6.67 -0.59
C LEU A 324 -5.13 6.80 0.04
N ASP A 325 -5.05 7.53 1.14
CA ASP A 325 -3.82 7.79 1.87
C ASP A 325 -3.24 6.44 2.34
N ALA A 326 -4.06 5.65 3.04
CA ALA A 326 -3.73 4.31 3.48
C ALA A 326 -3.31 3.40 2.30
N VAL A 327 -4.00 3.49 1.16
CA VAL A 327 -3.68 2.71 -0.04
C VAL A 327 -2.35 3.14 -0.64
N ALA A 328 -2.08 4.43 -0.75
CA ALA A 328 -0.86 4.97 -1.31
C ALA A 328 0.37 4.58 -0.47
N TRP A 329 0.29 4.80 0.85
CA TRP A 329 1.36 4.45 1.79
C TRP A 329 1.53 2.93 1.91
N GLY A 330 0.45 2.16 1.93
CA GLY A 330 0.48 0.70 1.96
C GLY A 330 1.13 0.10 0.71
N THR A 331 0.78 0.64 -0.46
CA THR A 331 1.36 0.23 -1.76
C THR A 331 2.85 0.56 -1.83
N LEU A 332 3.27 1.73 -1.34
CA LEU A 332 4.70 2.08 -1.20
C LEU A 332 5.42 1.13 -0.24
N GLY A 333 4.76 0.73 0.85
CA GLY A 333 5.28 -0.27 1.78
C GLY A 333 5.54 -1.61 1.09
N CYS A 334 4.56 -2.13 0.36
CA CYS A 334 4.71 -3.37 -0.42
C CYS A 334 5.82 -3.25 -1.48
N TRP A 335 5.93 -2.10 -2.16
CA TRP A 335 7.03 -1.86 -3.10
C TRP A 335 8.40 -1.89 -2.42
N ALA A 336 8.55 -1.18 -1.30
CA ALA A 336 9.81 -1.13 -0.56
C ALA A 336 10.22 -2.53 -0.06
N LEU A 337 9.25 -3.36 0.33
CA LEU A 337 9.47 -4.75 0.72
C LEU A 337 10.00 -5.57 -0.45
N LEU A 338 9.30 -5.54 -1.58
CA LEU A 338 9.65 -6.29 -2.77
C LEU A 338 11.02 -5.88 -3.31
N ARG A 339 11.29 -4.57 -3.35
CA ARG A 339 12.59 -4.03 -3.73
C ARG A 339 13.68 -4.51 -2.77
N GLY A 340 13.44 -4.39 -1.46
CA GLY A 340 14.37 -4.85 -0.44
C GLY A 340 14.69 -6.35 -0.55
N GLN A 341 13.70 -7.19 -0.82
CA GLN A 341 13.90 -8.62 -1.08
C GLN A 341 14.75 -8.88 -2.33
N ARG A 342 14.50 -8.14 -3.42
CA ARG A 342 15.21 -8.30 -4.70
C ARG A 342 16.65 -7.82 -4.65
N THR A 343 16.89 -6.69 -4.02
CA THR A 343 18.24 -6.10 -3.91
C THR A 343 19.00 -6.57 -2.67
N ASN A 344 18.34 -7.33 -1.79
CA ASN A 344 18.83 -7.64 -0.44
C ASN A 344 19.17 -6.36 0.37
N ASP A 345 18.46 -5.26 0.08
CA ASP A 345 18.58 -4.00 0.79
C ASP A 345 17.72 -4.02 2.06
N ARG A 346 18.41 -4.10 3.20
CA ARG A 346 17.77 -4.12 4.52
C ARG A 346 17.10 -2.80 4.86
N LEU A 347 17.61 -1.67 4.37
CA LEU A 347 16.97 -0.37 4.62
C LEU A 347 15.60 -0.32 3.93
N ALA A 348 15.51 -0.79 2.69
CA ALA A 348 14.25 -0.91 1.98
C ALA A 348 13.25 -1.85 2.69
N MET A 349 13.70 -2.99 3.22
CA MET A 349 12.87 -3.88 4.04
C MET A 349 12.40 -3.25 5.37
N THR A 350 13.21 -2.37 5.97
CA THR A 350 12.78 -1.68 7.19
C THR A 350 11.87 -0.49 6.90
N LEU A 351 12.13 0.22 5.80
CA LEU A 351 11.28 1.27 5.29
C LEU A 351 9.89 0.71 4.98
N SER A 352 9.77 -0.51 4.43
CA SER A 352 8.45 -1.12 4.22
C SER A 352 7.67 -1.31 5.53
N GLY A 353 8.32 -1.74 6.61
CA GLY A 353 7.66 -1.85 7.92
C GLY A 353 7.15 -0.51 8.43
N VAL A 354 7.96 0.55 8.28
CA VAL A 354 7.57 1.92 8.66
C VAL A 354 6.39 2.41 7.80
N LEU A 355 6.45 2.23 6.48
CA LEU A 355 5.40 2.66 5.55
C LEU A 355 4.07 1.92 5.79
N LEU A 356 4.12 0.62 6.07
CA LEU A 356 2.94 -0.17 6.42
C LEU A 356 2.34 0.25 7.77
N GLY A 357 3.19 0.56 8.76
CA GLY A 357 2.74 1.13 10.04
C GLY A 357 2.10 2.50 9.88
N VAL A 358 2.67 3.36 9.03
CA VAL A 358 2.08 4.65 8.66
C VAL A 358 0.73 4.46 7.95
N ALA A 359 0.63 3.51 7.03
CA ALA A 359 -0.64 3.20 6.36
C ALA A 359 -1.73 2.76 7.36
N TYR A 360 -1.38 1.96 8.37
CA TYR A 360 -2.29 1.58 9.47
C TYR A 360 -2.76 2.78 10.29
N LEU A 361 -1.88 3.75 10.56
CA LEU A 361 -2.28 5.00 11.20
C LEU A 361 -3.25 5.82 10.34
N PHE A 362 -3.22 5.70 9.01
CA PHE A 362 -4.20 6.41 8.17
C PHE A 362 -5.60 5.78 8.26
N HIS A 363 -5.67 4.45 8.21
CA HIS A 363 -6.95 3.73 8.24
C HIS A 363 -6.77 2.27 8.68
N GLY A 364 -7.68 1.74 9.49
CA GLY A 364 -7.61 0.34 9.97
C GLY A 364 -7.66 -0.71 8.86
N SER A 365 -8.31 -0.40 7.73
CA SER A 365 -8.31 -1.27 6.54
C SER A 365 -6.92 -1.51 5.94
N ALA A 366 -5.91 -0.69 6.28
CA ALA A 366 -4.55 -0.89 5.83
C ALA A 366 -3.88 -2.15 6.41
N LEU A 367 -4.50 -2.81 7.40
CA LEU A 367 -4.11 -4.16 7.82
C LEU A 367 -4.02 -5.13 6.64
N ALA A 368 -4.84 -4.94 5.59
CA ALA A 368 -4.77 -5.72 4.37
C ALA A 368 -3.38 -5.67 3.71
N PHE A 369 -2.69 -4.52 3.72
CA PHE A 369 -1.32 -4.41 3.20
C PHE A 369 -0.31 -5.12 4.11
N GLY A 370 -0.50 -5.09 5.42
CA GLY A 370 0.31 -5.86 6.37
C GLY A 370 0.19 -7.36 6.13
N LEU A 371 -1.02 -7.87 5.94
CA LEU A 371 -1.27 -9.27 5.58
C LEU A 371 -0.68 -9.63 4.22
N THR A 372 -0.85 -8.75 3.23
CA THR A 372 -0.26 -8.94 1.89
C THR A 372 1.26 -9.03 1.97
N ALA A 373 1.90 -8.13 2.72
CA ALA A 373 3.33 -8.12 2.96
C ALA A 373 3.81 -9.41 3.66
N LEU A 374 3.06 -9.93 4.63
CA LEU A 374 3.35 -11.20 5.29
C LEU A 374 3.23 -12.38 4.32
N PHE A 375 2.19 -12.43 3.50
CA PHE A 375 2.02 -13.48 2.50
C PHE A 375 3.08 -13.43 1.40
N TRP A 376 3.57 -12.25 1.04
CA TRP A 376 4.68 -12.09 0.08
C TRP A 376 6.05 -12.38 0.69
N TRP A 377 6.12 -12.52 2.02
CA TRP A 377 7.34 -12.90 2.72
C TRP A 377 7.53 -14.42 2.81
N LEU A 378 6.43 -15.18 2.76
CA LEU A 378 6.39 -16.64 2.72
C LEU A 378 6.69 -17.17 1.30
#